data_AF-A0A5R2N3C7-F1
#
_entry.id   AF-A0A5R2N3C7-F1
#
_cell.length_a   1.000
_cell.length_b   1.000
_cell.length_c   1.000
_cell.angle_alpha   90.00
_cell.angle_beta   90.00
_cell.angle_gamma   90.00
#
_symmetry.space_group_name_H-M   'P 1'
#
loop_
_entity.id
_entity.type
_entity.pdbx_description
1 polymer ?
#
loop_
_entity_poly.entity_id
_entity_poly.type
_entity_poly.pdbx_seq_one_letter_code
_entity_poly.pdbx_strand_id
1 'polypeptide(L)'
;TSPIRRYADLIVHRGLIAALGLGPGGLTQDEEARLEDVAVLISGTERRAMSAERDTVDRLISAYLAERIDDRFDARISGVTKSGLFVQLPQYGADGFIPVSTLGGDYYIYDETARSLFGERSGKGYQLADRVEVRLVEVAPMAGAMRFEMLTDPKPLPGSSRS
;
A
#
# COMPACT_ATOMS: atom_id res chain seq x y z
N THR A 1 -17.10 21.64 3.20
CA THR A 1 -16.33 22.11 4.38
C THR A 1 -14.82 22.26 4.15
N SER A 2 -14.28 22.15 2.93
CA SER A 2 -12.86 22.47 2.63
C SER A 2 -12.63 23.01 1.20
N PRO A 3 -13.37 24.07 0.76
CA PRO A 3 -13.30 24.58 -0.62
C PRO A 3 -11.91 25.10 -1.03
N ILE A 4 -11.04 25.48 -0.07
CA ILE A 4 -9.66 25.90 -0.34
C ILE A 4 -8.81 24.75 -0.94
N ARG A 5 -9.09 23.50 -0.57
CA ARG A 5 -8.24 22.34 -0.92
C ARG A 5 -8.98 21.22 -1.65
N ARG A 6 -10.30 21.33 -1.85
CA ARG A 6 -11.11 20.36 -2.59
C ARG A 6 -12.08 21.08 -3.50
N TYR A 7 -11.91 20.91 -4.81
CA TYR A 7 -12.78 21.54 -5.81
C TYR A 7 -14.24 21.06 -5.70
N ALA A 8 -14.47 19.82 -5.27
CA ALA A 8 -15.81 19.30 -4.98
C ALA A 8 -16.56 20.15 -3.94
N ASP A 9 -15.88 20.56 -2.86
CA ASP A 9 -16.48 21.46 -1.86
C ASP A 9 -16.80 22.82 -2.47
N LEU A 10 -15.94 23.36 -3.34
CA LEU A 10 -16.22 24.63 -4.01
C LEU A 10 -17.50 24.54 -4.85
N ILE A 11 -17.69 23.47 -5.63
CA ILE A 11 -18.91 23.23 -6.41
C ILE A 11 -20.14 23.14 -5.51
N VAL A 12 -20.06 22.42 -4.39
CA VAL A 12 -21.17 22.34 -3.42
C VAL A 12 -21.52 23.73 -2.86
N HIS A 13 -20.52 24.54 -2.49
CA HIS A 13 -20.74 25.90 -2.01
C HIS A 13 -21.44 26.77 -3.07
N ARG A 14 -21.02 26.68 -4.34
CA ARG A 14 -21.65 27.41 -5.45
C ARG A 14 -23.07 26.94 -5.75
N GLY A 15 -23.32 25.63 -5.66
CA GLY A 15 -24.66 25.06 -5.78
C GLY A 15 -25.61 25.57 -4.69
N LEU A 16 -25.15 25.66 -3.44
CA LEU A 16 -25.94 26.23 -2.34
C LEU A 16 -26.24 27.72 -2.54
N ILE A 17 -25.27 28.51 -3.02
CA ILE A 17 -25.50 29.94 -3.32
C ILE A 17 -26.58 30.11 -4.38
N ALA A 18 -26.55 29.31 -5.45
CA ALA A 18 -27.56 29.34 -6.51
C ALA A 18 -28.94 28.89 -6.01
N ALA A 19 -29.01 27.75 -5.31
CA ALA A 19 -30.26 27.16 -4.83
C ALA A 19 -30.99 28.02 -3.77
N LEU A 20 -30.23 28.75 -2.94
CA LEU A 20 -30.77 29.57 -1.85
C LEU A 20 -30.81 31.07 -2.18
N GLY A 21 -30.35 31.49 -3.36
CA GLY A 21 -30.34 32.89 -3.78
C GLY A 21 -29.45 33.80 -2.93
N LEU A 22 -28.30 33.30 -2.46
CA LEU A 22 -27.43 34.00 -1.48
C LEU A 22 -26.55 35.11 -2.09
N GLY A 23 -26.78 35.48 -3.34
CA GLY A 23 -26.02 36.51 -4.05
C GLY A 23 -25.12 35.95 -5.17
N PRO A 24 -24.10 36.71 -5.61
CA PRO A 24 -23.25 36.34 -6.73
C PRO A 24 -22.35 35.13 -6.42
N GLY A 25 -21.89 34.43 -7.45
CA GLY A 25 -20.98 33.29 -7.31
C GLY A 25 -21.68 31.92 -7.27
N GLY A 26 -22.99 31.87 -7.52
CA GLY A 26 -23.73 30.62 -7.71
C GLY A 26 -23.21 29.77 -8.88
N LEU A 27 -23.57 28.49 -8.87
CA LEU A 27 -23.35 27.58 -9.99
C LEU A 27 -24.23 28.01 -11.18
N THR A 28 -23.67 28.04 -12.39
CA THR A 28 -24.45 28.33 -13.61
C THR A 28 -25.03 27.07 -14.22
N GLN A 29 -26.03 27.21 -15.11
CA GLN A 29 -26.65 26.07 -15.80
C GLN A 29 -25.65 25.30 -16.69
N ASP A 30 -24.72 26.01 -17.34
CA ASP A 30 -23.67 25.40 -18.14
C ASP A 30 -22.66 24.62 -17.28
N GLU A 31 -22.36 25.09 -16.07
CA GLU A 31 -21.50 24.38 -15.12
C GLU A 31 -22.22 23.16 -14.53
N GLU A 32 -23.52 23.29 -14.26
CA GLU A 32 -24.37 22.18 -13.80
C GLU A 32 -24.42 21.05 -14.84
N ALA A 33 -24.58 21.40 -16.12
CA ALA A 33 -24.56 20.44 -17.23
C ALA A 33 -23.24 19.68 -17.36
N ARG A 34 -22.14 20.18 -16.77
CA ARG A 34 -20.80 19.58 -16.83
C ARG A 34 -20.38 18.86 -15.54
N LEU A 35 -21.29 18.70 -14.58
CA LEU A 35 -20.95 18.12 -13.28
C LEU A 35 -20.43 16.69 -13.37
N GLU A 36 -20.91 15.89 -14.32
CA GLU A 36 -20.43 14.52 -14.55
C GLU A 36 -18.95 14.50 -14.93
N ASP A 37 -18.55 15.30 -15.94
CA ASP A 37 -17.16 15.44 -16.36
C ASP A 37 -16.26 15.98 -15.24
N VAL A 38 -16.77 16.98 -14.51
CA VAL A 38 -16.07 17.58 -13.38
C VAL A 38 -15.86 16.55 -12.26
N ALA A 39 -16.85 15.71 -11.96
CA ALA A 39 -16.73 14.66 -10.96
C ALA A 39 -15.66 13.63 -11.35
N VAL A 40 -15.65 13.18 -12.61
CA VAL A 40 -14.63 12.26 -13.13
C VAL A 40 -13.22 12.88 -13.00
N LEU A 41 -13.08 14.16 -13.36
CA LEU A 41 -11.81 14.87 -13.24
C LEU A 41 -11.34 14.96 -11.79
N ILE A 42 -12.22 15.35 -10.85
CA ILE A 42 -11.89 15.45 -9.42
C ILE A 42 -11.43 14.10 -8.88
N SER A 43 -12.19 13.03 -9.14
CA SER A 43 -11.81 11.69 -8.66
C SER A 43 -10.49 11.22 -9.27
N GLY A 44 -10.23 11.56 -10.54
CA GLY A 44 -8.96 11.25 -11.21
C GLY A 44 -7.77 12.00 -10.61
N THR A 45 -7.93 13.30 -10.33
CA THR A 45 -6.86 14.12 -9.74
C THR A 45 -6.62 13.75 -8.29
N GLU A 46 -7.64 13.39 -7.52
CA GLU A 46 -7.51 12.88 -6.15
C GLU A 46 -6.68 11.60 -6.10
N ARG A 47 -6.99 10.60 -6.95
CA ARG A 47 -6.18 9.37 -7.04
C ARG A 47 -4.73 9.65 -7.43
N ARG A 48 -4.51 10.58 -8.36
CA ARG A 48 -3.15 10.97 -8.78
C ARG A 48 -2.37 11.64 -7.65
N ALA A 49 -3.01 12.56 -6.92
CA ALA A 49 -2.40 13.22 -5.77
C ALA A 49 -2.04 12.20 -4.67
N MET A 50 -2.95 11.28 -4.34
CA MET A 50 -2.68 10.21 -3.38
C MET A 50 -1.52 9.31 -3.81
N SER A 51 -1.42 8.96 -5.10
CA SER A 51 -0.29 8.17 -5.62
C SER A 51 1.02 8.93 -5.49
N ALA A 52 1.04 10.21 -5.88
CA ALA A 52 2.25 11.03 -5.79
C ALA A 52 2.71 11.24 -4.33
N GLU A 53 1.78 11.38 -3.40
CA GLU A 53 2.07 11.48 -1.97
C GLU A 53 2.70 10.18 -1.44
N ARG A 54 2.11 9.02 -1.76
CA ARG A 54 2.68 7.71 -1.41
C ARG A 54 4.08 7.52 -1.98
N ASP A 55 4.26 7.76 -3.28
CA ASP A 55 5.58 7.65 -3.93
C ASP A 55 6.61 8.56 -3.27
N THR A 56 6.22 9.75 -2.82
CA THR A 56 7.12 10.69 -2.13
C THR A 56 7.50 10.16 -0.76
N VAL A 57 6.53 9.66 0.01
CA VAL A 57 6.77 9.05 1.33
C VAL A 57 7.70 7.84 1.20
N ASP A 58 7.44 6.95 0.25
CA ASP A 58 8.23 5.73 0.02
C ASP A 58 9.68 6.07 -0.37
N ARG A 59 9.88 7.07 -1.24
CA ARG A 59 11.22 7.56 -1.60
C ARG A 59 11.97 8.16 -0.41
N LEU A 60 11.27 8.94 0.44
CA LEU A 60 11.90 9.57 1.60
C LEU A 60 12.25 8.53 2.68
N ILE A 61 11.36 7.56 2.94
CA ILE A 61 11.63 6.51 3.92
C ILE A 61 12.74 5.58 3.43
N SER A 62 12.71 5.17 2.16
CA SER A 62 13.80 4.35 1.60
C SER A 62 15.13 5.10 1.62
N ALA A 63 15.16 6.39 1.26
CA ALA A 63 16.37 7.21 1.39
C ALA A 63 16.88 7.26 2.85
N TYR A 64 15.97 7.37 3.82
CA TYR A 64 16.32 7.36 5.24
C TYR A 64 16.86 5.99 5.72
N LEU A 65 16.29 4.89 5.23
CA LEU A 65 16.70 3.53 5.60
C LEU A 65 17.92 3.02 4.82
N ALA A 66 18.36 3.72 3.77
CA ALA A 66 19.53 3.35 2.98
C ALA A 66 20.84 3.31 3.80
N GLU A 67 20.92 4.06 4.89
CA GLU A 67 22.06 4.06 5.82
C GLU A 67 22.00 2.90 6.84
N ARG A 68 20.94 2.08 6.80
CA ARG A 68 20.63 1.02 7.78
C ARG A 68 20.55 -0.37 7.14
N ILE A 69 21.31 -0.60 6.08
CA ILE A 69 21.45 -1.93 5.49
C ILE A 69 22.02 -2.88 6.57
N ASP A 70 21.53 -4.13 6.57
CA ASP A 70 21.77 -5.18 7.55
C ASP A 70 21.11 -5.02 8.94
N ASP A 71 20.42 -3.90 9.19
CA ASP A 71 19.60 -3.74 10.40
C ASP A 71 18.38 -4.68 10.37
N ARG A 72 17.91 -5.03 11.57
CA ARG A 72 16.72 -5.86 11.79
C ARG A 72 15.52 -5.01 12.14
N PHE A 73 14.36 -5.40 11.63
CA PHE A 73 13.12 -4.67 11.80
C PHE A 73 11.97 -5.61 12.14
N ASP A 74 11.11 -5.17 13.05
CA ASP A 74 9.78 -5.75 13.22
C ASP A 74 8.92 -5.36 12.02
N ALA A 75 8.34 -6.36 11.38
CA ALA A 75 7.50 -6.19 10.21
C ALA A 75 6.22 -7.03 10.30
N ARG A 76 5.25 -6.66 9.47
CA ARG A 76 4.01 -7.41 9.30
C ARG A 76 3.82 -7.75 7.84
N ILE A 77 3.47 -9.00 7.54
CA ILE A 77 3.17 -9.42 6.16
C ILE A 77 1.90 -8.69 5.70
N SER A 78 2.04 -7.77 4.74
CA SER A 78 0.96 -6.96 4.17
C SER A 78 0.40 -7.58 2.89
N GLY A 79 1.14 -8.47 2.23
CA GLY A 79 0.70 -9.15 1.02
C GLY A 79 1.49 -10.43 0.77
N VAL A 80 0.85 -11.37 0.06
CA VAL A 80 1.44 -12.66 -0.29
C VAL A 80 1.18 -12.92 -1.76
N THR A 81 2.23 -13.28 -2.49
CA THR A 81 2.18 -13.57 -3.93
C THR A 81 3.06 -14.78 -4.25
N LYS A 82 2.96 -15.29 -5.48
CA LYS A 82 3.82 -16.38 -5.96
C LYS A 82 5.31 -16.03 -5.98
N SER A 83 5.65 -14.76 -6.16
CA SER A 83 7.05 -14.30 -6.22
C SER A 83 7.65 -14.01 -4.84
N GLY A 84 6.82 -13.89 -3.79
CA GLY A 84 7.30 -13.55 -2.45
C GLY A 84 6.27 -12.85 -1.57
N LEU A 85 6.76 -12.22 -0.53
CA LEU A 85 6.00 -11.57 0.53
C LEU A 85 6.20 -10.06 0.49
N PHE A 86 5.10 -9.31 0.59
CA PHE A 86 5.16 -7.90 0.93
C PHE A 86 5.10 -7.77 2.44
N VAL A 87 5.98 -6.93 2.98
CA VAL A 87 6.08 -6.65 4.41
C VAL A 87 6.00 -5.17 4.66
N GLN A 88 5.28 -4.78 5.71
CA GLN A 88 5.18 -3.41 6.18
C GLN A 88 5.96 -3.27 7.49
N LEU A 89 6.74 -2.21 7.63
CA LEU A 89 7.45 -1.84 8.85
C LEU A 89 6.57 -0.85 9.65
N PRO A 90 5.86 -1.28 10.71
CA PRO A 90 4.85 -0.44 11.37
C PRO A 90 5.43 0.84 11.99
N GLN A 91 6.70 0.81 12.39
CA GLN A 91 7.38 1.97 12.99
C GLN A 91 7.64 3.09 11.97
N TYR A 92 7.83 2.74 10.70
CA TYR A 92 8.19 3.68 9.64
C TYR A 92 7.03 3.96 8.67
N GLY A 93 6.03 3.07 8.63
CA GLY A 93 4.97 3.12 7.62
C GLY A 93 5.45 2.76 6.22
N ALA A 94 6.62 2.10 6.11
CA ALA A 94 7.25 1.71 4.86
C ALA A 94 6.90 0.28 4.46
N ASP A 95 6.86 0.01 3.16
CA ASP A 95 6.69 -1.32 2.61
C ASP A 95 8.00 -1.85 1.99
N GLY A 96 8.08 -3.18 1.91
CA GLY A 96 9.23 -3.90 1.40
C GLY A 96 8.84 -5.24 0.81
N PHE A 97 9.80 -5.86 0.12
CA PHE A 97 9.58 -7.13 -0.54
C PHE A 97 10.63 -8.18 -0.13
N ILE A 98 10.15 -9.39 0.15
CA ILE A 98 10.96 -10.58 0.42
C ILE A 98 10.73 -11.58 -0.72
N PRO A 99 11.71 -11.82 -1.60
CA PRO A 99 11.59 -12.82 -2.64
C PRO A 99 11.41 -14.23 -2.06
N VAL A 100 10.57 -15.05 -2.67
CA VAL A 100 10.37 -16.44 -2.23
C VAL A 100 11.66 -17.26 -2.23
N SER A 101 12.61 -16.91 -3.11
CA SER A 101 13.92 -17.56 -3.20
C SER A 101 14.81 -17.34 -1.97
N THR A 102 14.56 -16.31 -1.16
CA THR A 102 15.35 -16.04 0.06
C THR A 102 14.76 -16.70 1.31
N LEU A 103 13.54 -17.25 1.25
CA LEU A 103 12.91 -17.90 2.40
C LEU A 103 13.58 -19.21 2.80
N GLY A 104 14.25 -19.89 1.86
CA GLY A 104 15.06 -21.09 2.12
C GLY A 104 14.30 -22.27 2.73
N GLY A 105 14.98 -23.41 2.89
CA GLY A 105 14.48 -24.55 3.66
C GLY A 105 13.36 -25.39 3.03
N ASP A 106 12.64 -24.89 2.02
CA ASP A 106 11.58 -25.65 1.33
C ASP A 106 11.25 -25.07 -0.06
N TYR A 107 10.45 -25.80 -0.83
CA TYR A 107 9.75 -25.26 -1.98
C TYR A 107 8.41 -24.67 -1.53
N TYR A 108 8.27 -23.35 -1.58
CA TYR A 108 7.06 -22.66 -1.14
C TYR A 108 6.01 -22.59 -2.25
N ILE A 109 4.80 -23.04 -1.94
CA ILE A 109 3.62 -23.00 -2.80
C ILE A 109 2.69 -21.90 -2.31
N TYR A 110 2.19 -21.10 -3.25
CA TYR A 110 1.22 -20.05 -2.96
C TYR A 110 -0.20 -20.60 -2.91
N ASP A 111 -0.87 -20.39 -1.78
CA ASP A 111 -2.30 -20.60 -1.61
C ASP A 111 -3.02 -19.24 -1.67
N GLU A 112 -3.78 -19.04 -2.74
CA GLU A 112 -4.58 -17.83 -2.96
C GLU A 112 -5.74 -17.70 -1.98
N THR A 113 -6.33 -18.82 -1.57
CA THR A 113 -7.49 -18.85 -0.67
C THR A 113 -7.06 -18.52 0.76
N ALA A 114 -5.98 -19.16 1.22
CA ALA A 114 -5.42 -18.90 2.55
C ALA A 114 -4.55 -17.64 2.62
N ARG A 115 -4.21 -17.05 1.46
CA ARG A 115 -3.25 -15.95 1.29
C ARG A 115 -1.94 -16.24 2.02
N SER A 116 -1.36 -17.38 1.70
CA SER A 116 -0.17 -17.91 2.37
C SER A 116 0.83 -18.50 1.39
N LEU A 117 2.09 -18.57 1.81
CA LEU A 117 3.14 -19.37 1.20
C LEU A 117 3.47 -20.50 2.16
N PHE A 118 3.28 -21.75 1.74
CA PHE A 118 3.56 -22.93 2.55
C PHE A 118 4.59 -23.83 1.87
N GLY A 119 5.52 -24.36 2.65
CA GLY A 119 6.53 -25.31 2.19
C GLY A 119 5.92 -26.67 1.90
N GLU A 120 6.22 -27.22 0.72
CA GLU A 120 5.68 -28.50 0.27
C GLU A 120 6.09 -29.67 1.18
N ARG A 121 7.32 -29.66 1.70
CA ARG A 121 7.86 -30.76 2.52
C ARG A 121 7.57 -30.60 4.01
N SER A 122 7.67 -29.37 4.50
CA SER A 122 7.57 -29.05 5.93
C SER A 122 6.13 -28.79 6.39
N GLY A 123 5.23 -28.39 5.49
CA GLY A 123 3.88 -27.94 5.83
C GLY A 123 3.85 -26.64 6.65
N LYS A 124 4.99 -25.95 6.79
CA LYS A 124 5.16 -24.67 7.49
C LYS A 124 5.22 -23.54 6.49
N GLY A 125 4.90 -22.32 6.91
CA GLY A 125 4.91 -21.19 6.01
C GLY A 125 4.63 -19.85 6.66
N TYR A 126 4.27 -18.90 5.81
CA TYR A 126 4.00 -17.51 6.12
C TYR A 126 2.62 -17.13 5.60
N GLN A 127 1.85 -16.40 6.40
CA GLN A 127 0.51 -15.98 6.03
C GLN A 127 0.37 -14.47 6.12
N LEU A 128 -0.58 -13.93 5.35
CA LEU A 128 -1.01 -12.54 5.49
C LEU A 128 -1.23 -12.18 6.97
N ALA A 129 -0.80 -10.98 7.34
CA ALA A 129 -0.89 -10.38 8.67
C ALA A 129 0.03 -10.94 9.76
N ASP A 130 0.88 -11.94 9.46
CA ASP A 130 1.88 -12.43 10.41
C ASP A 130 2.88 -11.35 10.81
N ARG A 131 3.28 -11.38 12.08
CA ARG A 131 4.39 -10.57 12.61
C ARG A 131 5.68 -11.34 12.43
N VAL A 132 6.66 -10.70 11.83
CA VAL A 132 7.95 -11.29 11.48
C VAL A 132 9.07 -10.29 11.74
N GLU A 133 10.27 -10.81 11.98
CA GLU A 133 11.52 -10.05 11.98
C GLU A 133 12.17 -10.20 10.60
N VAL A 134 12.63 -9.08 10.05
CA VAL A 134 13.25 -9.01 8.72
C VAL A 134 14.56 -8.25 8.76
N ARG A 135 15.50 -8.60 7.89
CA ARG A 135 16.75 -7.86 7.67
C ARG A 135 16.66 -7.05 6.39
N LEU A 136 17.02 -5.77 6.43
CA LEU A 136 17.12 -4.96 5.22
C LEU A 136 18.39 -5.34 4.44
N VAL A 137 18.24 -5.75 3.19
CA VAL A 137 19.40 -6.22 2.37
C VAL A 137 19.70 -5.32 1.17
N GLU A 138 18.71 -4.57 0.69
CA GLU A 138 18.88 -3.70 -0.46
C GLU A 138 17.86 -2.56 -0.41
N VAL A 139 18.28 -1.38 -0.85
CA VAL A 139 17.42 -0.20 -0.95
C VAL A 139 17.63 0.46 -2.31
N ALA A 140 16.54 0.84 -2.97
CA ALA A 140 16.53 1.64 -4.17
C ALA A 140 15.76 2.96 -3.91
N PRO A 141 16.42 3.99 -3.36
CA PRO A 141 15.76 5.21 -2.88
C PRO A 141 14.94 5.94 -3.96
N MET A 142 15.47 6.03 -5.18
CA MET A 142 14.77 6.68 -6.30
C MET A 142 13.46 5.97 -6.67
N ALA A 143 13.41 4.65 -6.47
CA ALA A 143 12.24 3.82 -6.74
C ALA A 143 11.29 3.70 -5.54
N GLY A 144 11.69 4.16 -4.33
CA GLY A 144 10.92 3.93 -3.11
C GLY A 144 10.88 2.46 -2.67
N ALA A 145 11.81 1.64 -3.15
CA ALA A 145 11.75 0.19 -3.00
C ALA A 145 12.82 -0.33 -2.02
N MET A 146 12.46 -1.35 -1.25
CA MET A 146 13.33 -2.01 -0.28
C MET A 146 13.19 -3.53 -0.38
N ARG A 147 14.32 -4.23 -0.34
CA ARG A 147 14.37 -5.69 -0.31
C ARG A 147 14.78 -6.16 1.07
N PHE A 148 14.08 -7.17 1.54
CA PHE A 148 14.30 -7.76 2.84
C PHE A 148 14.60 -9.26 2.74
N GLU A 149 15.26 -9.76 3.78
CA GLU A 149 15.42 -11.18 4.06
C GLU A 149 14.60 -11.54 5.30
N MET A 150 13.95 -12.70 5.27
CA MET A 150 13.15 -13.20 6.39
C MET A 150 14.07 -13.77 7.47
N LEU A 151 13.90 -13.32 8.73
CA LEU A 151 14.62 -13.89 9.88
C LEU A 151 13.73 -14.78 10.75
N THR A 152 12.41 -14.61 10.69
CA THR A 152 11.47 -15.46 11.42
C THR A 152 11.28 -16.81 10.74
N ASP A 153 11.43 -17.88 11.52
CA ASP A 153 11.19 -19.24 11.05
C ASP A 153 9.73 -19.44 10.60
N PRO A 154 9.49 -20.27 9.56
CA PRO A 154 8.15 -20.55 9.09
C PRO A 154 7.34 -21.29 10.16
N LYS A 155 6.06 -20.93 10.33
CA LYS A 155 5.18 -21.52 11.33
C LYS A 155 4.26 -22.59 10.70
N PRO A 156 3.76 -23.58 11.46
CA PRO A 156 2.72 -24.48 10.97
C PRO A 156 1.48 -23.68 10.52
N LEU A 157 1.00 -23.93 9.31
CA LEU A 157 -0.19 -23.26 8.78
C LEU A 157 -1.44 -24.14 8.94
N PRO A 158 -2.56 -23.60 9.46
CA PRO A 158 -3.81 -24.35 9.56
C PRO A 158 -4.32 -24.69 8.15
N GLY A 159 -4.49 -25.99 7.86
CA GLY A 159 -4.94 -26.49 6.56
C GLY A 159 -3.85 -27.15 5.70
N SER A 160 -2.59 -27.22 6.15
CA SER A 160 -1.52 -27.92 5.41
C SER A 160 -1.55 -29.45 5.53
N SER A 161 -2.48 -30.04 6.30
CA SER A 161 -2.71 -31.48 6.24
C SER A 161 -3.47 -31.81 4.96
N ARG A 162 -2.74 -32.28 3.95
CA ARG A 162 -3.28 -32.85 2.71
C ARG A 162 -4.44 -33.80 3.01
N SER A 163 -5.55 -33.64 2.27
CA SER A 163 -6.42 -34.76 1.91
C SER A 163 -5.67 -35.78 1.06
#